data_AF-A0A0G0SQL9-F1
#
_entry.id   AF-A0A0G0SQL9-F1
#
_cell.length_a   1.000
_cell.length_b   1.000
_cell.length_c   1.000
_cell.angle_alpha   90.00
_cell.angle_beta   90.00
_cell.angle_gamma   90.00
#
_symmetry.space_group_name_H-M   'P 1'
#
loop_
_entity.id
_entity.type
_entity.pdbx_description
1 polymer ?
#
loop_
_entity_poly.entity_id
_entity_poly.type
_entity_poly.pdbx_seq_one_letter_code
_entity_poly.pdbx_strand_id
1 'polypeptide(L)'
;MANNELAFNLLQELKGFLRQQGILFLEIGRLLKTIRDQEYFKIFGNESFTEFLGDPDIGIGYSTAYAYIYVFEVYIQKYGYARTQVAEVPWSKLRLIAPSLKEASKEKAEELFDKAKTLSRSDLALELKGKTDFDEIKPYIKLEKHTCGKWRVTSETELCSCEN
;
A
#
# COMPACT_ATOMS: atom_id res chain seq x y z
N MET A 1 4.07 13.20 -36.38
CA MET A 1 2.68 12.78 -36.14
C MET A 1 2.59 11.32 -35.68
N ALA A 2 3.22 10.35 -36.37
CA ALA A 2 3.20 8.92 -35.97
C ALA A 2 3.68 8.62 -34.52
N ASN A 3 4.71 9.32 -34.03
CA ASN A 3 5.23 9.08 -32.67
C ASN A 3 4.27 9.53 -31.56
N ASN A 4 3.43 10.54 -31.82
CA ASN A 4 2.47 11.05 -30.83
C ASN A 4 1.28 10.10 -30.69
N GLU A 5 0.82 9.53 -31.80
CA GLU A 5 -0.26 8.53 -31.82
C GLU A 5 0.18 7.23 -31.12
N LEU A 6 1.40 6.76 -31.41
CA LEU A 6 1.96 5.59 -30.72
C LEU A 6 2.08 5.82 -29.20
N ALA A 7 2.62 6.97 -28.78
CA ALA A 7 2.75 7.30 -27.35
C ALA A 7 1.38 7.35 -26.64
N PHE A 8 0.36 7.90 -27.30
CA PHE A 8 -1.00 7.93 -26.77
C PHE A 8 -1.57 6.52 -26.61
N ASN A 9 -1.43 5.66 -27.62
CA ASN A 9 -1.94 4.29 -27.58
C ASN A 9 -1.27 3.47 -26.48
N LEU A 10 0.05 3.54 -26.35
CA LEU A 10 0.80 2.89 -25.26
C LEU A 10 0.32 3.35 -23.87
N LEU A 11 0.04 4.65 -23.72
CA LEU A 11 -0.49 5.18 -22.47
C LEU A 11 -1.89 4.64 -22.16
N GLN A 12 -2.77 4.55 -23.15
CA GLN A 12 -4.11 3.99 -22.95
C GLN A 12 -4.06 2.50 -22.60
N GLU A 13 -3.18 1.74 -23.26
CA GLU A 13 -2.96 0.32 -22.99
C GLU A 13 -2.45 0.11 -21.57
N LEU A 14 -1.42 0.87 -21.15
CA LEU A 14 -0.90 0.84 -19.79
C LEU A 14 -1.99 1.15 -18.75
N LYS A 15 -2.80 2.18 -18.99
CA LYS A 15 -3.94 2.52 -18.10
C LYS A 15 -4.96 1.37 -18.03
N GLY A 16 -5.19 0.66 -19.14
CA GLY A 16 -6.00 -0.53 -19.20
C GLY A 16 -5.47 -1.64 -18.28
N PHE A 17 -4.19 -1.98 -18.42
CA PHE A 17 -3.55 -3.00 -17.57
C PHE A 17 -3.54 -2.64 -16.09
N LEU A 18 -3.30 -1.37 -15.76
CA LEU A 18 -3.34 -0.90 -14.36
C LEU A 18 -4.74 -1.05 -13.73
N ARG A 19 -5.81 -0.80 -14.50
CA ARG A 19 -7.19 -1.05 -14.04
C ARG A 19 -7.47 -2.53 -13.87
N GLN A 20 -7.01 -3.37 -14.80
CA GLN A 20 -7.15 -4.82 -14.69
C GLN A 20 -6.43 -5.36 -13.46
N GLN A 21 -5.21 -4.89 -13.19
CA GLN A 21 -4.48 -5.18 -11.95
C GLN A 21 -5.30 -4.78 -10.71
N GLY A 22 -5.94 -3.61 -10.76
CA GLY A 22 -6.89 -3.13 -9.76
C GLY A 22 -8.01 -4.13 -9.45
N ILE A 23 -8.65 -4.67 -10.50
CA ILE A 23 -9.71 -5.67 -10.35
C ILE A 23 -9.14 -6.98 -9.79
N LEU A 24 -8.01 -7.45 -10.32
CA LEU A 24 -7.41 -8.72 -9.93
C LEU A 24 -7.03 -8.75 -8.45
N PHE A 25 -6.40 -7.69 -7.92
CA PHE A 25 -6.02 -7.71 -6.50
C PHE A 25 -7.24 -7.71 -5.57
N LEU A 26 -8.34 -7.06 -5.95
CA LEU A 26 -9.60 -7.09 -5.19
C LEU A 26 -10.21 -8.48 -5.19
N GLU A 27 -10.15 -9.17 -6.33
CA GLU A 27 -10.65 -10.53 -6.46
C GLU A 27 -9.79 -11.52 -5.66
N ILE A 28 -8.47 -11.36 -5.70
CA ILE A 28 -7.54 -12.11 -4.84
C ILE A 28 -7.88 -11.84 -3.37
N GLY A 29 -8.07 -10.58 -2.96
CA GLY A 29 -8.48 -10.23 -1.60
C GLY A 29 -9.77 -10.91 -1.16
N ARG A 30 -10.78 -10.96 -2.03
CA ARG A 30 -12.04 -11.69 -1.80
C ARG A 30 -11.79 -13.18 -1.61
N LEU A 31 -11.04 -13.81 -2.51
CA LEU A 31 -10.74 -15.25 -2.47
C LEU A 31 -9.96 -15.63 -1.22
N LEU A 32 -8.89 -14.89 -0.92
CA LEU A 32 -8.08 -15.07 0.28
C LEU A 32 -8.91 -14.93 1.55
N LYS A 33 -9.82 -13.94 1.61
CA LYS A 33 -10.75 -13.80 2.72
C LYS A 33 -11.65 -15.02 2.85
N THR A 34 -12.27 -15.47 1.76
CA THR A 34 -13.14 -16.65 1.78
C THR A 34 -12.39 -17.89 2.25
N ILE A 35 -11.18 -18.13 1.73
CA ILE A 35 -10.34 -19.27 2.13
C ILE A 35 -10.00 -19.19 3.63
N ARG A 36 -9.63 -18.01 4.12
CA ARG A 36 -9.30 -17.79 5.54
C ARG A 36 -10.52 -18.01 6.43
N ASP A 37 -11.63 -17.33 6.14
CA ASP A 37 -12.79 -17.27 7.03
C ASP A 37 -13.58 -18.59 7.06
N GLN A 38 -13.57 -19.34 5.95
CA GLN A 38 -14.18 -20.67 5.86
C GLN A 38 -13.20 -21.80 6.19
N GLU A 39 -11.97 -21.45 6.56
CA GLU A 39 -10.89 -22.40 6.85
C GLU A 39 -10.62 -23.42 5.74
N TYR A 40 -10.87 -23.07 4.47
CA TYR A 40 -10.65 -23.97 3.33
C TYR A 40 -9.19 -24.37 3.14
N PHE A 41 -8.25 -23.63 3.74
CA PHE A 41 -6.85 -24.04 3.82
C PHE A 41 -6.65 -25.43 4.46
N LYS A 42 -7.55 -25.83 5.39
CA LYS A 42 -7.51 -27.15 6.04
C LYS A 42 -7.82 -28.29 5.06
N ILE A 43 -8.62 -28.04 4.02
CA ILE A 43 -8.93 -29.04 2.99
C ILE A 43 -7.67 -29.40 2.19
N PHE A 44 -6.75 -28.44 2.05
CA PHE A 44 -5.46 -28.63 1.39
C PHE A 44 -4.38 -29.17 2.33
N GLY A 45 -4.74 -29.58 3.56
CA GLY A 45 -3.81 -30.17 4.53
C GLY A 45 -2.98 -29.15 5.32
N ASN A 46 -3.30 -27.86 5.26
CA ASN A 46 -2.62 -26.83 6.05
C ASN A 46 -3.30 -26.66 7.42
N GLU A 47 -2.53 -26.54 8.49
CA GLU A 47 -3.05 -26.33 9.85
C GLU A 47 -3.48 -24.88 10.08
N SER A 48 -2.89 -23.93 9.36
CA SER A 48 -3.19 -22.51 9.46
C SER A 48 -3.24 -21.80 8.11
N PHE A 49 -3.94 -20.65 8.08
CA PHE A 49 -3.95 -19.80 6.88
C PHE A 49 -2.54 -19.28 6.52
N THR A 50 -1.70 -19.03 7.52
CA THR A 50 -0.31 -18.60 7.31
C THR A 50 0.53 -19.67 6.63
N GLU A 51 0.33 -20.93 7.02
CA GLU A 51 1.00 -22.08 6.39
C GLU A 51 0.55 -22.22 4.93
N PHE A 52 -0.75 -22.10 4.66
CA PHE A 52 -1.30 -22.09 3.30
C PHE A 52 -0.70 -20.98 2.42
N LEU A 53 -0.47 -19.79 2.98
CA LEU A 53 0.21 -18.71 2.25
C LEU A 53 1.70 -18.98 2.02
N GLY A 54 2.30 -19.89 2.79
CA GLY A 54 3.68 -20.34 2.64
C GLY A 54 3.87 -21.35 1.52
N ASP A 55 2.78 -21.87 0.93
CA ASP A 55 2.82 -22.78 -0.21
C ASP A 55 3.47 -22.08 -1.44
N PRO A 56 4.53 -22.67 -2.04
CA PRO A 56 5.19 -22.13 -3.23
C PRO A 56 4.25 -21.85 -4.40
N ASP A 57 3.15 -22.61 -4.55
CA ASP A 57 2.20 -22.45 -5.64
C ASP A 57 1.34 -21.19 -5.49
N ILE A 58 1.18 -20.69 -4.27
CA ILE A 58 0.42 -19.46 -3.99
C ILE A 58 1.26 -18.22 -4.29
N GLY A 59 2.54 -18.22 -3.90
CA GLY A 59 3.50 -17.16 -4.25
C GLY A 59 3.16 -15.76 -3.72
N ILE A 60 2.28 -15.63 -2.72
CA ILE A 60 1.87 -14.34 -2.13
C ILE A 60 2.41 -14.24 -0.70
N GLY A 61 3.24 -13.22 -0.45
CA GLY A 61 3.73 -12.93 0.89
C GLY A 61 2.60 -12.56 1.88
N TYR A 62 2.76 -12.98 3.14
CA TYR A 62 1.79 -12.75 4.23
C TYR A 62 1.28 -11.31 4.31
N SER A 63 2.19 -10.32 4.32
CA SER A 63 1.80 -8.90 4.41
C SER A 63 0.92 -8.44 3.24
N THR A 64 1.18 -8.96 2.04
CA THR A 64 0.41 -8.65 0.84
C THR A 64 -0.97 -9.29 0.90
N ALA A 65 -1.05 -10.57 1.29
CA ALA A 65 -2.31 -11.29 1.43
C ALA A 65 -3.27 -10.56 2.38
N TYR A 66 -2.79 -10.22 3.58
CA TYR A 66 -3.60 -9.50 4.57
C TYR A 66 -3.95 -8.07 4.11
N ALA A 67 -3.05 -7.39 3.40
CA ALA A 67 -3.36 -6.08 2.82
C ALA A 67 -4.49 -6.17 1.77
N TYR A 68 -4.50 -7.19 0.91
CA TYR A 68 -5.55 -7.38 -0.09
C TYR A 68 -6.90 -7.71 0.57
N ILE A 69 -6.90 -8.61 1.56
CA ILE A 69 -8.11 -8.90 2.35
C ILE A 69 -8.63 -7.61 3.01
N TYR A 70 -7.75 -6.85 3.66
CA TYR A 70 -8.13 -5.65 4.38
C TYR A 70 -8.75 -4.58 3.47
N VAL A 71 -8.16 -4.36 2.29
CA VAL A 71 -8.73 -3.44 1.30
C VAL A 71 -10.11 -3.93 0.84
N PHE A 72 -10.26 -5.23 0.53
CA PHE A 72 -11.57 -5.78 0.15
C PHE A 72 -12.63 -5.58 1.25
N GLU A 73 -12.29 -5.90 2.51
CA GLU A 73 -13.19 -5.75 3.66
C GLU A 73 -13.60 -4.29 3.88
N VAL A 74 -12.65 -3.35 3.82
CA VAL A 74 -12.92 -1.94 4.06
C VAL A 74 -13.77 -1.34 2.95
N TYR A 75 -13.30 -1.38 1.69
CA TYR A 75 -14.00 -0.62 0.65
C TYR A 75 -15.26 -1.33 0.16
N ILE A 76 -15.19 -2.63 -0.08
CA ILE A 76 -16.31 -3.34 -0.71
C ILE A 76 -17.34 -3.73 0.33
N GLN A 77 -16.94 -4.34 1.45
CA GLN A 77 -17.91 -4.87 2.41
C GLN A 77 -18.40 -3.80 3.39
N LYS A 78 -17.50 -3.01 3.98
CA LYS A 78 -17.88 -2.00 4.99
C LYS A 78 -18.52 -0.77 4.36
N TYR A 79 -17.90 -0.19 3.33
CA TYR A 79 -18.41 1.05 2.70
C TYR A 79 -19.27 0.81 1.45
N GLY A 80 -19.34 -0.42 0.94
CA GLY A 80 -20.25 -0.76 -0.17
C GLY A 80 -19.82 -0.21 -1.53
N TYR A 81 -18.55 0.14 -1.71
CA TYR A 81 -18.06 0.63 -3.01
C TYR A 81 -18.17 -0.45 -4.08
N ALA A 82 -18.49 -0.05 -5.31
CA ALA A 82 -18.46 -0.97 -6.44
C ALA A 82 -17.00 -1.34 -6.78
N ARG A 83 -16.76 -2.61 -7.12
CA ARG A 83 -15.41 -3.11 -7.47
C ARG A 83 -14.76 -2.30 -8.59
N THR A 84 -15.54 -1.90 -9.58
CA THR A 84 -15.10 -1.07 -10.70
C THR A 84 -14.61 0.30 -10.24
N GLN A 85 -15.27 0.93 -9.27
CA GLN A 85 -14.85 2.21 -8.71
C GLN A 85 -13.55 2.08 -7.93
N VAL A 86 -13.41 1.03 -7.11
CA VAL A 86 -12.19 0.80 -6.31
C VAL A 86 -11.00 0.50 -7.22
N ALA A 87 -11.20 -0.24 -8.31
CA ALA A 87 -10.16 -0.58 -9.28
C ALA A 87 -9.58 0.65 -10.03
N GLU A 88 -10.27 1.79 -10.03
CA GLU A 88 -9.72 3.04 -10.59
C GLU A 88 -8.60 3.64 -9.73
N VAL A 89 -8.52 3.25 -8.46
CA VAL A 89 -7.51 3.75 -7.52
C VAL A 89 -6.39 2.71 -7.39
N PRO A 90 -5.13 3.10 -7.61
CA PRO A 90 -3.98 2.22 -7.35
C PRO A 90 -4.03 1.61 -5.95
N TRP A 91 -3.80 0.29 -5.87
CA TRP A 91 -3.86 -0.48 -4.62
C TRP A 91 -3.02 0.13 -3.49
N SER A 92 -1.87 0.72 -3.85
CA SER A 92 -0.93 1.32 -2.91
C SER A 92 -1.50 2.58 -2.22
N LYS A 93 -2.38 3.33 -2.89
CA LYS A 93 -3.12 4.46 -2.31
C LYS A 93 -4.29 3.98 -1.46
N LEU A 94 -5.01 2.94 -1.90
CA LEU A 94 -6.08 2.32 -1.11
C LEU A 94 -5.56 1.74 0.20
N ARG A 95 -4.44 1.02 0.15
CA ARG A 95 -3.77 0.51 1.36
C ARG A 95 -3.34 1.63 2.29
N LEU A 96 -2.93 2.77 1.74
CA LEU A 96 -2.43 3.91 2.52
C LEU A 96 -3.54 4.57 3.34
N ILE A 97 -4.73 4.82 2.75
CA ILE A 97 -5.83 5.47 3.47
C ILE A 97 -6.66 4.47 4.30
N ALA A 98 -6.63 3.17 4.00
CA ALA A 98 -7.49 2.18 4.65
C ALA A 98 -7.43 2.18 6.19
N PRO A 99 -6.27 2.33 6.86
CA PRO A 99 -6.21 2.45 8.32
C PRO A 99 -7.03 3.61 8.87
N SER A 100 -7.03 4.77 8.19
CA SER A 100 -7.81 5.95 8.55
C SER A 100 -9.32 5.74 8.38
N LEU A 101 -9.74 4.69 7.66
CA LEU A 101 -11.13 4.33 7.44
C LEU A 101 -11.67 3.33 8.47
N LYS A 102 -10.85 2.85 9.41
CA LYS A 102 -11.30 1.84 10.39
C LYS A 102 -12.49 2.32 11.23
N GLU A 103 -12.50 3.60 11.60
CA GLU A 103 -13.52 4.23 12.46
C GLU A 103 -14.13 5.49 11.83
N ALA A 104 -13.82 5.77 10.56
CA ALA A 104 -14.33 6.94 9.86
C ALA A 104 -15.83 6.83 9.52
N SER A 105 -16.52 7.97 9.52
CA SER A 105 -17.87 8.08 8.95
C SER A 105 -17.86 7.83 7.44
N LYS A 106 -19.04 7.65 6.85
CA LYS A 106 -19.18 7.42 5.40
C LYS A 106 -18.71 8.64 4.60
N GLU A 107 -19.04 9.84 5.07
CA GLU A 107 -18.66 11.11 4.44
C GLU A 107 -17.14 11.26 4.44
N LYS A 108 -16.49 10.91 5.55
CA LYS A 108 -15.02 10.95 5.64
C LYS A 108 -14.37 9.90 4.73
N ALA A 109 -15.00 8.73 4.59
CA ALA A 109 -14.53 7.71 3.68
C ALA A 109 -14.63 8.13 2.21
N GLU A 110 -15.72 8.79 1.81
CA GLU A 110 -15.90 9.35 0.47
C GLU A 110 -14.84 10.44 0.18
N GLU A 111 -14.64 11.38 1.12
CA GLU A 111 -13.62 12.42 1.00
C GLU A 111 -12.21 11.84 0.79
N LEU A 112 -11.82 10.85 1.60
CA LEU A 112 -10.50 10.21 1.49
C LEU A 112 -10.35 9.39 0.21
N PHE A 113 -11.43 8.77 -0.26
CA PHE A 113 -11.44 8.02 -1.50
C PHE A 113 -11.27 8.94 -2.72
N ASP A 114 -11.96 10.08 -2.74
CA ASP A 114 -11.82 11.10 -3.79
C ASP A 114 -10.41 11.72 -3.81
N LYS A 115 -9.84 11.97 -2.62
CA LYS A 115 -8.42 12.35 -2.49
C LYS A 115 -7.50 11.29 -3.06
N ALA A 116 -7.76 10.02 -2.78
CA ALA A 116 -6.97 8.94 -3.35
C ALA A 116 -7.12 8.78 -4.86
N LYS A 117 -8.21 9.25 -5.48
CA LYS A 117 -8.32 9.33 -6.95
C LYS A 117 -7.45 10.43 -7.54
N THR A 118 -7.46 11.60 -6.91
CA THR A 118 -6.91 12.84 -7.46
C THR A 118 -5.44 13.06 -7.13
N LEU A 119 -5.02 12.73 -5.91
CA LEU A 119 -3.66 13.00 -5.43
C LEU A 119 -2.65 11.95 -5.88
N SER A 120 -1.39 12.37 -5.99
CA SER A 120 -0.27 11.45 -6.05
C SER A 120 -0.17 10.67 -4.73
N ARG A 121 0.51 9.52 -4.75
CA ARG A 121 0.68 8.72 -3.53
C ARG A 121 1.45 9.50 -2.45
N SER A 122 2.43 10.32 -2.85
CA SER A 122 3.24 11.12 -1.92
C SER A 122 2.42 12.25 -1.30
N ASP A 123 1.64 12.97 -2.10
CA ASP A 123 0.78 14.06 -1.61
C ASP A 123 -0.30 13.53 -0.66
N LEU A 124 -0.90 12.39 -1.01
CA LEU A 124 -1.87 11.72 -0.15
C LEU A 124 -1.25 11.31 1.19
N ALA A 125 -0.01 10.82 1.18
CA ALA A 125 0.69 10.45 2.42
C ALA A 125 1.00 11.67 3.29
N LEU A 126 1.37 12.80 2.68
CA LEU A 126 1.59 14.07 3.38
C LEU A 126 0.28 14.57 4.01
N GLU A 127 -0.82 14.51 3.27
CA GLU A 127 -2.12 14.94 3.78
C GLU A 127 -2.59 14.10 4.97
N LEU A 128 -2.43 12.77 4.92
CA LEU A 128 -2.83 11.86 6.01
C LEU A 128 -1.99 12.03 7.28
N LYS A 129 -0.70 12.34 7.16
CA LYS A 129 0.19 12.57 8.31
C LYS A 129 -0.02 13.95 8.94
N GLY A 130 -0.89 14.77 8.36
CA GLY A 130 -0.87 16.22 8.56
C GLY A 130 0.34 16.83 7.86
N LYS A 131 0.24 18.11 7.45
CA LYS A 131 1.41 18.90 7.04
C LYS A 131 2.39 18.91 8.22
N THR A 132 3.27 17.94 8.22
CA THR A 132 4.45 17.92 9.06
C THR A 132 5.45 18.72 8.26
N ASP A 133 6.00 19.76 8.87
CA ASP A 133 7.05 20.62 8.32
C ASP A 133 8.31 19.77 8.03
N PHE A 134 8.24 18.89 7.03
CA PHE A 134 9.37 18.13 6.49
C PHE A 134 9.97 18.86 5.28
N ASP A 135 10.00 20.20 5.34
CA ASP A 135 10.85 21.01 4.46
C ASP A 135 12.35 20.82 4.79
N GLU A 136 12.69 20.13 5.86
CA GLU A 136 14.07 19.75 6.15
C GLU A 136 14.28 18.26 5.87
N ILE A 137 14.84 17.96 4.71
CA ILE A 137 15.53 16.69 4.46
C ILE A 137 16.55 16.53 5.60
N LYS A 138 16.24 15.70 6.59
CA LYS A 138 17.19 15.42 7.68
C LYS A 138 18.47 14.86 7.04
N PRO A 139 19.64 15.49 7.25
CA PRO A 139 20.87 15.06 6.62
C PRO A 139 21.18 13.61 7.01
N TYR A 140 21.52 12.79 6.03
CA TYR A 140 21.94 11.42 6.29
C TYR A 140 23.29 11.47 7.02
N ILE A 141 23.31 10.99 8.26
CA ILE A 141 24.53 10.91 9.07
C ILE A 141 25.43 9.84 8.45
N LYS A 142 26.62 10.24 7.98
CA LYS A 142 27.64 9.30 7.51
C LYS A 142 28.38 8.73 8.71
N LEU A 143 28.37 7.41 8.83
CA LEU A 143 29.10 6.65 9.83
C LEU A 143 30.23 5.89 9.15
N GLU A 144 31.46 6.08 9.62
CA GLU A 144 32.64 5.38 9.15
C GLU A 144 33.28 4.60 10.29
N LYS A 145 33.76 3.39 9.99
CA LYS A 145 34.47 2.58 10.98
C LYS A 145 35.88 3.14 11.16
N HIS A 146 36.17 3.69 12.35
CA HIS A 146 37.47 4.20 12.69
C HIS A 146 38.47 3.04 12.91
N THR A 147 39.75 3.32 12.72
CA THR A 147 40.84 2.33 12.84
C THR A 147 40.96 1.72 14.24
N CYS A 148 40.37 2.35 15.27
CA CYS A 148 40.30 1.81 16.63
C CYS A 148 39.11 0.86 16.87
N GLY A 149 38.34 0.53 15.83
CA GLY A 149 37.16 -0.35 15.92
C GLY A 149 35.86 0.35 16.34
N LYS A 150 35.92 1.64 16.72
CA LYS A 150 34.74 2.47 17.03
C LYS A 150 34.16 3.12 15.77
N TRP A 151 32.90 3.50 15.79
CA TRP A 151 32.28 4.28 14.71
C TRP A 151 32.54 5.78 14.90
N ARG A 152 32.85 6.48 13.81
CA ARG A 152 32.98 7.93 13.76
C ARG A 152 31.85 8.50 12.89
N VAL A 153 31.18 9.53 13.38
CA VAL A 153 30.26 10.35 12.60
C VAL A 153 31.10 11.37 11.80
N THR A 154 30.96 11.40 10.47
CA THR A 154 31.69 12.32 9.58
C THR A 154 30.84 13.46 9.02
N SER A 155 29.56 13.56 9.39
CA SER A 155 28.71 14.70 9.01
C SER A 155 28.95 15.91 9.92
N GLU A 156 28.95 17.12 9.35
CA GLU A 156 28.99 18.42 10.05
C GLU A 156 27.72 18.73 10.86
N THR A 157 26.79 17.78 10.97
CA THR A 157 25.52 17.95 11.68
C THR A 157 25.74 17.93 13.19
N GLU A 158 25.29 18.98 13.88
CA GLU A 158 25.29 19.04 15.34
C GLU A 158 24.44 17.91 15.92
N LEU A 159 25.05 17.08 16.77
CA LEU A 159 24.36 16.01 17.48
C LEU A 159 23.68 16.60 18.72
N CYS A 160 22.38 16.33 18.93
CA CYS A 160 21.71 16.72 20.19
C CYS A 160 22.38 15.98 21.35
N SER A 161 22.81 16.74 22.35
CA SER A 161 23.44 16.28 23.58
C SER A 161 22.45 16.22 24.75
N CYS A 162 21.17 16.06 24.43
CA CYS A 162 20.09 16.06 25.39
C CYS A 162 20.21 14.77 26.24
N GLU A 163 20.38 14.90 27.57
CA GLU A 163 20.34 13.74 28.47
C GLU A 163 18.93 13.12 28.42
N ASN A 164 18.84 11.81 28.21
CA ASN A 164 17.58 11.07 28.22
C ASN A 164 16.96 11.02 29.62
#